data_AF-A0A7S2JRR4-F1
#
_entry.id   AF-A0A7S2JRR4-F1
#
_cell.length_a   1.000
_cell.length_b   1.000
_cell.length_c   1.000
_cell.angle_alpha   90.00
_cell.angle_beta   90.00
_cell.angle_gamma   90.00
#
_symmetry.space_group_name_H-M   'P 1'
#
loop_
_entity.id
_entity.type
_entity.pdbx_description
1 polymer ?
#
loop_
_entity_poly.entity_id
_entity_poly.type
_entity_poly.pdbx_seq_one_letter_code
_entity_poly.pdbx_strand_id
1 'polypeptide(L)'
;AWWANFLLAVLVHNGPLFRGIVACNAATVAIGWYGAQILLPGAFRALVDVWVVVPLTRVAPCGISSMVSQMQDTAAFLVVARCGDMFVHFIPTLTAVYMFASHITLTAALASLPCSLMYLAATGSASLADTNRIYGVRPEPPRYIWQFIYGSHVAFCIGLCVACALSGDRA
;
A
#
# COMPACT_ATOMS: atom_id res chain seq x y z
N ALA A 1 6.86 -6.32 1.21
CA ALA A 1 5.66 -5.51 1.49
C ALA A 1 6.07 -4.35 2.41
N TRP A 2 5.55 -3.14 2.19
CA TRP A 2 6.00 -1.92 2.91
C TRP A 2 5.82 -2.04 4.45
N TRP A 3 4.80 -2.76 4.91
CA TRP A 3 4.53 -2.98 6.34
C TRP A 3 5.67 -3.74 7.06
N ALA A 4 6.38 -4.62 6.36
CA ALA A 4 7.54 -5.32 6.91
C ALA A 4 8.70 -4.33 7.14
N ASN A 5 8.88 -3.36 6.24
CA ASN A 5 9.88 -2.31 6.41
C ASN A 5 9.52 -1.39 7.58
N PHE A 6 8.23 -1.11 7.81
CA PHE A 6 7.77 -0.41 9.01
C PHE A 6 8.10 -1.17 10.30
N LEU A 7 7.77 -2.46 10.37
CA LEU A 7 8.12 -3.28 11.54
C LEU A 7 9.62 -3.32 11.78
N LEU A 8 10.43 -3.47 10.73
CA LEU A 8 11.88 -3.38 10.85
C LEU A 8 12.31 -2.02 11.39
N ALA A 9 11.78 -0.91 10.87
CA ALA A 9 12.14 0.44 11.32
C ALA A 9 11.83 0.71 12.80
N VAL A 10 10.79 0.07 13.33
CA VAL A 10 10.38 0.17 14.74
C VAL A 10 11.16 -0.81 15.63
N LEU A 11 11.26 -2.07 15.23
CA LEU A 11 11.78 -3.17 16.07
C LEU A 11 13.30 -3.29 16.02
N VAL A 12 13.92 -2.80 14.95
CA VAL A 12 15.37 -2.85 14.75
C VAL A 12 15.90 -1.42 14.76
N HIS A 13 17.05 -1.22 15.41
CA HIS A 13 17.72 0.07 15.48
C HIS A 13 18.34 0.44 14.13
N ASN A 14 17.48 0.75 13.15
CA ASN A 14 17.86 1.18 11.82
C ASN A 14 18.26 2.66 11.83
N GLY A 15 19.17 3.03 10.92
CA GLY A 15 19.62 4.40 10.76
C GLY A 15 18.51 5.37 10.29
N PRO A 16 18.70 6.68 10.48
CA PRO A 16 17.71 7.72 10.15
C PRO A 16 17.28 7.67 8.67
N LEU A 17 18.20 7.36 7.76
CA LEU A 17 17.89 7.21 6.33
C LEU A 17 16.80 6.15 6.06
N PHE A 18 16.90 4.97 6.68
CA PHE A 18 15.93 3.89 6.48
C PHE A 18 14.54 4.28 7.01
N ARG A 19 14.50 4.96 8.15
CA ARG A 19 13.25 5.49 8.72
C ARG A 19 12.61 6.54 7.81
N GLY A 20 13.41 7.43 7.22
CA GLY A 20 12.97 8.38 6.20
C GLY A 20 12.37 7.70 4.96
N ILE A 21 13.02 6.63 4.48
CA ILE A 21 12.51 5.84 3.34
C ILE A 21 11.16 5.20 3.69
N VAL A 22 11.04 4.66 4.90
CA VAL A 22 9.78 4.08 5.40
C VAL A 22 8.67 5.12 5.47
N ALA A 23 8.96 6.35 5.96
CA ALA A 23 7.98 7.44 5.96
C ALA A 23 7.52 7.81 4.54
N CYS A 24 8.45 7.93 3.58
CA CYS A 24 8.10 8.26 2.19
C CYS A 24 7.20 7.20 1.55
N ASN A 25 7.55 5.92 1.76
CA ASN A 25 6.75 4.79 1.28
C ASN A 25 5.37 4.76 1.94
N ALA A 26 5.30 4.98 3.25
CA ALA A 26 4.04 5.00 3.99
C ALA A 26 3.12 6.15 3.52
N ALA A 27 3.65 7.36 3.38
CA ALA A 27 2.88 8.50 2.88
C ALA A 27 2.31 8.24 1.48
N THR A 28 3.09 7.56 0.62
CA THR A 28 2.57 7.13 -0.68
C THR A 28 1.44 6.12 -0.54
N VAL A 29 1.57 5.10 0.32
CA VAL A 29 0.49 4.13 0.52
C VAL A 29 -0.77 4.82 1.05
N ALA A 30 -0.63 5.79 1.95
CA ALA A 30 -1.75 6.59 2.46
C ALA A 30 -2.46 7.37 1.34
N ILE A 31 -1.71 7.98 0.42
CA ILE A 31 -2.29 8.80 -0.65
C ILE A 31 -2.81 7.93 -1.80
N GLY A 32 -1.96 7.04 -2.30
CA GLY A 32 -2.23 6.22 -3.48
C GLY A 32 -3.26 5.14 -3.20
N TRP A 33 -2.97 4.23 -2.27
CA TRP A 33 -3.84 3.08 -2.01
C TRP A 33 -5.15 3.48 -1.34
N TYR A 34 -5.08 4.18 -0.22
CA TYR A 34 -6.30 4.57 0.50
C TYR A 34 -7.10 5.63 -0.25
N GLY A 35 -6.44 6.53 -1.00
CA GLY A 35 -7.13 7.41 -1.94
C GLY A 35 -7.87 6.64 -3.03
N ALA A 36 -7.25 5.62 -3.64
CA ALA A 36 -7.89 4.78 -4.64
C ALA A 36 -9.08 3.99 -4.08
N GLN A 37 -9.02 3.54 -2.82
CA GLN A 37 -10.14 2.84 -2.17
C GLN A 37 -11.39 3.72 -2.00
N ILE A 38 -11.23 5.04 -1.80
CA ILE A 38 -12.35 5.99 -1.74
C ILE A 38 -13.02 6.08 -3.13
N LEU A 39 -12.20 6.14 -4.18
CA LEU A 39 -12.67 6.29 -5.56
C LEU A 39 -13.30 5.00 -6.11
N LEU A 40 -12.89 3.83 -5.62
CA LEU A 40 -13.39 2.53 -6.07
C LEU A 40 -13.66 1.58 -4.89
N PRO A 41 -14.83 1.70 -4.24
CA PRO A 41 -15.21 0.81 -3.14
C PRO A 41 -15.21 -0.68 -3.55
N GLY A 42 -15.52 -0.97 -4.81
CA GLY A 42 -15.52 -2.33 -5.37
C GLY A 42 -14.14 -2.97 -5.46
N ALA A 43 -13.06 -2.18 -5.59
CA ALA A 43 -11.70 -2.71 -5.64
C ALA A 43 -11.32 -3.35 -4.30
N PHE A 44 -11.73 -2.74 -3.18
CA PHE A 44 -11.50 -3.31 -1.85
C PHE A 44 -12.18 -4.66 -1.68
N ARG A 45 -13.45 -4.79 -2.09
CA ARG A 45 -14.16 -6.07 -2.03
C ARG A 45 -13.44 -7.16 -2.81
N ALA A 46 -13.03 -6.85 -4.04
CA ALA A 46 -12.29 -7.77 -4.88
C ALA A 46 -10.96 -8.24 -4.25
N LEU A 47 -10.30 -7.39 -3.46
CA LEU A 47 -9.09 -7.76 -2.72
C LEU A 47 -9.41 -8.62 -1.51
N VAL A 48 -10.48 -8.31 -0.77
CA VAL A 48 -10.93 -9.16 0.34
C VAL A 48 -11.24 -10.57 -0.19
N ASP A 49 -11.86 -10.67 -1.35
CA ASP A 49 -12.16 -11.97 -1.97
C ASP A 49 -10.87 -12.75 -2.27
N VAL A 50 -9.87 -12.14 -2.89
CA VAL A 50 -8.64 -12.84 -3.29
C VAL A 50 -7.68 -13.10 -2.13
N TRP A 51 -7.55 -12.16 -1.20
CA TRP A 51 -6.54 -12.24 -0.14
C TRP A 51 -7.06 -12.82 1.17
N VAL A 52 -8.38 -12.78 1.40
CA VAL A 52 -8.99 -13.28 2.62
C VAL A 52 -9.89 -14.47 2.31
N VAL A 53 -10.91 -14.30 1.47
CA VAL A 53 -11.95 -15.32 1.30
C VAL A 53 -11.42 -16.56 0.58
N VAL A 54 -10.75 -16.41 -0.56
CA VAL A 54 -10.23 -17.54 -1.35
C VAL A 54 -9.19 -18.35 -0.55
N PRO A 55 -8.19 -17.74 0.12
CA PRO A 55 -7.25 -18.49 0.94
C PRO A 55 -7.95 -19.16 2.12
N LEU A 56 -8.82 -18.44 2.83
CA LEU A 56 -9.51 -18.95 4.02
C LEU A 56 -10.41 -20.15 3.67
N THR A 57 -11.16 -20.08 2.58
CA THR A 57 -12.02 -21.18 2.13
C THR A 57 -11.24 -22.42 1.68
N ARG A 58 -9.99 -22.26 1.23
CA ARG A 58 -9.09 -23.36 0.85
C ARG A 58 -8.46 -24.08 2.04
N VAL A 59 -8.17 -23.34 3.13
CA VAL A 59 -7.42 -23.88 4.27
C VAL A 59 -8.30 -24.17 5.49
N ALA A 60 -9.48 -23.57 5.58
CA ALA A 60 -10.37 -23.74 6.72
C ALA A 60 -11.21 -25.03 6.61
N PRO A 61 -11.59 -25.64 7.75
CA PRO A 61 -12.57 -26.74 7.79
C PRO A 61 -13.88 -26.38 7.07
N CYS A 62 -14.57 -27.39 6.51
CA CYS A 62 -15.76 -27.21 5.68
C CYS A 62 -16.84 -26.33 6.32
N GLY A 63 -17.05 -26.43 7.64
CA GLY A 63 -18.03 -25.60 8.36
C GLY A 63 -17.68 -24.10 8.33
N ILE A 64 -16.41 -23.75 8.52
CA ILE A 64 -15.92 -22.36 8.48
C ILE A 64 -15.93 -21.85 7.03
N SER A 65 -15.53 -22.68 6.07
CA SER A 65 -15.55 -22.32 4.65
C SER A 65 -16.97 -22.00 4.15
N SER A 66 -17.96 -22.79 4.55
CA SER A 66 -19.38 -22.55 4.25
C SER A 66 -19.88 -21.25 4.89
N MET A 67 -19.56 -21.02 6.17
CA MET A 67 -19.92 -19.79 6.87
C MET A 67 -19.32 -18.55 6.20
N VAL A 68 -18.03 -18.57 5.86
CA VAL A 68 -17.35 -17.47 5.16
C VAL A 68 -18.00 -17.20 3.80
N SER A 69 -18.32 -18.25 3.04
CA SER A 69 -18.97 -18.12 1.73
C SER A 69 -20.37 -17.50 1.82
N GLN A 70 -21.10 -17.75 2.91
CA GLN A 70 -22.41 -17.14 3.16
C GLN A 70 -22.29 -15.69 3.66
N MET A 71 -21.24 -15.38 4.43
CA MET A 71 -21.07 -14.07 5.05
C MET A 71 -20.37 -13.05 4.13
N GLN A 72 -19.59 -13.48 3.14
CA GLN A 72 -18.74 -12.59 2.33
C GLN A 72 -19.50 -11.44 1.65
N ASP A 73 -20.77 -11.64 1.31
CA ASP A 73 -21.61 -10.64 0.63
C ASP A 73 -22.35 -9.71 1.60
N THR A 74 -22.23 -9.95 2.91
CA THR A 74 -22.89 -9.13 3.92
C THR A 74 -22.12 -7.83 4.17
N ALA A 75 -22.85 -6.74 4.42
CA ALA A 75 -22.25 -5.46 4.80
C ALA A 75 -21.39 -5.59 6.07
N ALA A 76 -21.82 -6.43 7.03
CA ALA A 76 -21.09 -6.68 8.26
C ALA A 76 -19.70 -7.28 8.00
N PHE A 77 -19.59 -8.27 7.10
CA PHE A 77 -18.30 -8.85 6.73
C PHE A 77 -17.36 -7.83 6.10
N LEU A 78 -17.87 -7.01 5.18
CA LEU A 78 -17.08 -5.94 4.57
C LEU A 78 -16.64 -4.88 5.58
N VAL A 79 -17.49 -4.53 6.55
CA VAL A 79 -17.12 -3.63 7.66
C VAL A 79 -16.01 -4.23 8.51
N VAL A 80 -16.10 -5.52 8.87
CA VAL A 80 -15.04 -6.20 9.62
C VAL A 80 -13.73 -6.23 8.82
N ALA A 81 -13.79 -6.54 7.53
CA ALA A 81 -12.62 -6.53 6.65
C ALA A 81 -12.00 -5.12 6.56
N ARG A 82 -12.83 -4.07 6.46
CA ARG A 82 -12.38 -2.67 6.48
C ARG A 82 -11.70 -2.31 7.80
N CYS A 83 -12.30 -2.66 8.92
CA CYS A 83 -11.70 -2.46 10.24
C CYS A 83 -10.34 -3.18 10.32
N GLY A 84 -10.27 -4.44 9.85
CA GLY A 84 -9.03 -5.21 9.78
C GLY A 84 -7.95 -4.51 8.95
N ASP A 85 -8.29 -4.04 7.75
CA ASP A 85 -7.36 -3.29 6.90
C ASP A 85 -6.90 -1.98 7.56
N MET A 86 -7.80 -1.29 8.29
CA MET A 86 -7.44 -0.10 9.03
C MET A 86 -6.41 -0.39 10.13
N PHE A 87 -6.59 -1.45 10.90
CA PHE A 87 -5.66 -1.80 11.98
C PHE A 87 -4.33 -2.36 11.48
N VAL A 88 -4.36 -3.18 10.42
CA VAL A 88 -3.17 -3.88 9.93
C VAL A 88 -2.35 -3.03 8.96
N HIS A 89 -2.99 -2.15 8.20
CA HIS A 89 -2.32 -1.35 7.18
C HIS A 89 -2.46 0.16 7.43
N PHE A 90 -3.66 0.71 7.58
CA PHE A 90 -3.84 2.17 7.58
C PHE A 90 -3.18 2.84 8.78
N ILE A 91 -3.44 2.34 10.00
CA ILE A 91 -2.89 2.88 11.23
C ILE A 91 -1.35 2.77 11.23
N PRO A 92 -0.74 1.61 10.90
CA PRO A 92 0.71 1.53 10.72
C PRO A 92 1.24 2.50 9.66
N THR A 93 0.49 2.74 8.58
CA THR A 93 0.89 3.70 7.54
C THR A 93 0.97 5.11 8.12
N LEU A 94 -0.09 5.57 8.77
CA LEU A 94 -0.12 6.90 9.39
C LEU A 94 0.90 7.03 10.51
N THR A 95 1.06 5.98 11.32
CA THR A 95 2.05 5.92 12.40
C THR A 95 3.47 6.05 11.86
N ALA A 96 3.80 5.35 10.77
CA ALA A 96 5.10 5.45 10.12
C ALA A 96 5.40 6.87 9.63
N VAL A 97 4.42 7.52 8.99
CA VAL A 97 4.55 8.91 8.55
C VAL A 97 4.77 9.82 9.76
N TYR A 98 3.95 9.71 10.80
CA TYR A 98 4.04 10.56 11.98
C TYR A 98 5.37 10.37 12.73
N MET A 99 5.76 9.13 13.02
CA MET A 99 6.96 8.82 13.81
C MET A 99 8.26 9.16 13.11
N PHE A 100 8.30 9.03 11.78
CA PHE A 100 9.54 9.16 11.01
C PHE A 100 9.54 10.39 10.08
N ALA A 101 8.55 11.29 10.20
CA ALA A 101 8.48 12.52 9.40
C ALA A 101 9.75 13.37 9.50
N SER A 102 10.34 13.48 10.69
CA SER A 102 11.58 14.23 10.93
C SER A 102 12.83 13.60 10.30
N HIS A 103 12.69 12.40 9.72
CA HIS A 103 13.76 11.71 9.02
C HIS A 103 13.58 11.72 7.50
N ILE A 104 12.53 12.39 7.00
CA ILE A 104 12.36 12.64 5.58
C ILE A 104 13.38 13.68 5.14
N THR A 105 14.42 13.22 4.46
CA THR A 105 15.45 14.06 3.84
C THR A 105 15.43 13.91 2.33
N LEU A 106 16.17 14.77 1.62
CA LEU A 106 16.38 14.63 0.18
C LEU A 106 16.90 13.23 -0.17
N THR A 107 17.91 12.74 0.54
CA THR A 107 18.50 11.41 0.33
C THR A 107 17.48 10.29 0.57
N ALA A 108 16.62 10.42 1.59
CA ALA A 108 15.58 9.44 1.85
C ALA A 108 14.51 9.42 0.76
N ALA A 109 14.07 10.58 0.28
CA ALA A 109 13.10 10.70 -0.81
C ALA A 109 13.67 10.14 -2.12
N LEU A 110 14.94 10.47 -2.43
CA LEU A 110 15.66 9.93 -3.58
C LEU A 110 15.85 8.41 -3.48
N ALA A 111 16.18 7.86 -2.31
CA ALA A 111 16.31 6.43 -2.11
C ALA A 111 14.95 5.68 -2.15
N SER A 112 13.84 6.39 -1.95
CA SER A 112 12.48 5.83 -2.05
C SER A 112 11.95 5.78 -3.49
N LEU A 113 12.48 6.62 -4.40
CA LEU A 113 12.11 6.64 -5.82
C LEU A 113 12.42 5.32 -6.56
N PRO A 114 13.62 4.71 -6.45
CA PRO A 114 13.98 3.48 -7.13
C PRO A 114 13.00 2.34 -6.87
N CYS A 115 12.45 2.21 -5.67
CA CYS A 115 11.52 1.12 -5.34
C CYS A 115 10.28 1.11 -6.24
N SER A 116 9.76 2.29 -6.58
CA SER A 116 8.57 2.43 -7.44
C SER A 116 8.93 2.55 -8.92
N LEU A 117 10.07 3.14 -9.24
CA LEU A 117 10.56 3.20 -10.63
C LEU A 117 11.03 1.84 -11.15
N MET A 118 11.69 1.03 -10.30
CA MET A 118 12.05 -0.36 -10.66
C MET A 118 10.81 -1.20 -10.89
N TYR A 119 9.78 -1.06 -10.04
CA TYR A 119 8.53 -1.77 -10.24
C TYR A 119 7.84 -1.32 -11.52
N LEU A 120 7.73 0.00 -11.76
CA LEU A 120 7.13 0.56 -12.98
C LEU A 120 7.92 0.21 -14.24
N ALA A 121 9.25 0.19 -14.19
CA ALA A 121 10.10 -0.17 -15.34
C ALA A 121 10.07 -1.68 -15.63
N ALA A 122 10.00 -2.52 -14.59
CA ALA A 122 9.93 -3.97 -14.74
C ALA A 122 8.55 -4.46 -15.21
N THR A 123 7.48 -3.74 -14.86
CA THR A 123 6.11 -4.11 -15.24
C THR A 123 5.63 -3.33 -16.48
N GLY A 124 5.97 -2.05 -16.61
CA GLY A 124 5.44 -1.21 -17.68
C GLY A 124 3.93 -0.99 -17.54
N SER A 125 3.39 0.02 -18.23
CA SER A 125 1.98 0.42 -18.09
C SER A 125 0.99 -0.64 -18.61
N ALA A 126 1.41 -1.49 -19.54
CA ALA A 126 0.60 -2.58 -20.08
C ALA A 126 0.52 -3.78 -19.12
N SER A 127 1.60 -4.11 -18.39
CA SER A 127 1.59 -5.22 -17.42
C SER A 127 1.01 -4.82 -16.05
N LEU A 128 0.68 -3.55 -15.82
CA LEU A 128 -0.16 -3.17 -14.69
C LEU A 128 -1.54 -3.86 -14.74
N ALA A 129 -2.02 -4.23 -15.93
CA ALA A 129 -3.19 -5.11 -16.06
C ALA A 129 -2.85 -6.56 -15.66
N ASP A 130 -1.61 -7.01 -15.87
CA ASP A 130 -1.16 -8.31 -15.35
C ASP A 130 -1.04 -8.30 -13.83
N THR A 131 -0.85 -7.15 -13.19
CA THR A 131 -0.99 -7.01 -11.72
C THR A 131 -2.40 -7.43 -11.26
N ASN A 132 -3.46 -7.11 -12.02
CA ASN A 132 -4.81 -7.62 -11.73
C ASN A 132 -4.91 -9.13 -11.90
N ARG A 133 -4.22 -9.71 -12.90
CA ARG A 133 -4.20 -11.17 -13.12
C ARG A 133 -3.43 -11.90 -12.04
N ILE A 134 -2.26 -11.38 -11.65
CA ILE A 134 -1.41 -11.91 -10.56
C ILE A 134 -2.18 -11.85 -9.23
N TYR A 135 -2.85 -10.73 -8.97
CA TYR A 135 -3.64 -10.55 -7.75
C TYR A 135 -5.10 -10.98 -7.87
N GLY A 136 -5.49 -11.63 -8.97
CA GLY A 136 -6.83 -12.19 -9.20
C GLY A 136 -8.02 -11.25 -9.00
N VAL A 137 -7.82 -9.92 -9.02
CA VAL A 137 -8.82 -8.93 -8.59
C VAL A 137 -9.98 -8.88 -9.59
N ARG A 138 -11.22 -9.10 -9.13
CA ARG A 138 -12.44 -9.05 -9.96
C ARG A 138 -13.55 -8.17 -9.35
N PRO A 139 -14.16 -7.24 -10.11
CA PRO A 139 -13.82 -6.87 -11.49
C PRO A 139 -12.42 -6.27 -11.56
N GLU A 140 -11.75 -6.43 -12.70
CA GLU A 140 -10.39 -5.89 -12.89
C GLU A 140 -10.41 -4.36 -12.73
N PRO A 141 -9.65 -3.78 -11.77
CA PRO A 141 -9.50 -2.34 -11.67
C PRO A 141 -9.02 -1.73 -12.99
N PRO A 142 -9.58 -0.58 -13.40
CA PRO A 142 -9.12 0.12 -14.59
C PRO A 142 -7.63 0.47 -14.50
N ARG A 143 -6.92 0.47 -15.64
CA ARG A 143 -5.47 0.74 -15.70
C ARG A 143 -5.04 2.05 -15.03
N TYR A 144 -5.89 3.09 -15.09
CA TYR A 144 -5.57 4.39 -14.51
C TYR A 144 -5.43 4.33 -12.98
N ILE A 145 -5.98 3.33 -12.30
CA ILE A 145 -5.86 3.15 -10.85
C ILE A 145 -4.45 2.75 -10.46
N TRP A 146 -3.87 1.79 -11.18
CA TRP A 146 -2.47 1.43 -10.98
C TRP A 146 -1.56 2.59 -11.36
N GLN A 147 -1.85 3.28 -12.46
CA GLN A 147 -1.13 4.51 -12.80
C GLN A 147 -1.24 5.57 -11.70
N PHE A 148 -2.38 5.70 -11.03
CA PHE A 148 -2.55 6.59 -9.88
C PHE A 148 -1.76 6.11 -8.66
N ILE A 149 -1.80 4.83 -8.32
CA ILE A 149 -1.06 4.28 -7.17
C ILE A 149 0.46 4.43 -7.37
N TYR A 150 0.99 4.04 -8.52
CA TYR A 150 2.43 4.17 -8.81
C TYR A 150 2.84 5.61 -9.13
N GLY A 151 1.99 6.36 -9.83
CA GLY A 151 2.21 7.75 -10.17
C GLY A 151 2.18 8.67 -8.95
N SER A 152 1.30 8.41 -7.98
CA SER A 152 1.29 9.14 -6.71
C SER A 152 2.57 8.96 -5.91
N HIS A 153 3.22 7.78 -5.97
CA HIS A 153 4.55 7.57 -5.39
C HIS A 153 5.59 8.49 -6.01
N VAL A 154 5.64 8.49 -7.34
CA VAL A 154 6.63 9.27 -8.10
C VAL A 154 6.40 10.76 -7.85
N ALA A 155 5.16 11.23 -7.98
CA ALA A 155 4.80 12.62 -7.75
C ALA A 155 5.11 13.05 -6.30
N PHE A 156 4.77 12.23 -5.32
CA PHE A 156 5.03 12.53 -3.91
C PHE A 156 6.53 12.59 -3.60
N CYS A 157 7.31 11.60 -4.06
CA CYS A 157 8.75 11.59 -3.82
C CYS A 157 9.47 12.74 -4.56
N ILE A 158 9.07 13.08 -5.79
CA ILE A 158 9.61 14.25 -6.50
C ILE A 158 9.26 15.54 -5.74
N GLY A 159 8.01 15.68 -5.30
CA GLY A 159 7.56 16.82 -4.51
C GLY A 159 8.36 16.98 -3.21
N LEU A 160 8.60 15.88 -2.49
CA LEU A 160 9.46 15.87 -1.31
C LEU A 160 10.90 16.23 -1.64
N CYS A 161 11.48 15.70 -2.73
CA CYS A 161 12.83 16.07 -3.14
C CYS A 161 12.94 17.59 -3.37
N VAL A 162 11.97 18.18 -4.07
CA VAL A 162 11.92 19.63 -4.31
C VAL A 162 11.76 20.39 -2.99
N ALA A 163 10.83 19.98 -2.14
CA ALA A 163 10.58 20.63 -0.84
C ALA A 163 11.83 20.59 0.07
N CYS A 164 12.47 19.43 0.22
CA CYS A 164 13.70 19.28 0.99
C CYS A 164 14.83 20.14 0.40
N ALA A 165 15.01 20.14 -0.92
CA ALA A 165 16.04 20.94 -1.58
C ALA A 165 15.83 22.45 -1.38
N LEU A 166 14.58 22.92 -1.41
CA LEU A 166 14.23 24.32 -1.16
C LEU A 166 14.35 24.73 0.32
N SER A 167 14.21 23.77 1.24
CA SER A 167 14.28 24.01 2.69
C SER A 167 15.71 24.09 3.22
N GLY A 168 16.71 23.85 2.37
CA GLY A 168 18.13 23.92 2.75
C GLY A 168 18.66 22.67 3.47
N ASP A 169 17.87 21.60 3.57
CA ASP A 169 18.34 20.29 4.02
C ASP A 169 19.31 19.73 2.99
N ARG A 170 20.60 19.99 3.20
CA ARG A 170 21.68 19.40 2.40
C ARG A 170 21.82 17.93 2.79
N ALA A 171 21.84 17.09 1.75
CA ALA A 171 21.96 15.64 1.78
C ALA A 171 23.08 15.10 2.67
#